data_AF-A0A1V5MEM6-F1
#
_entry.id   AF-A0A1V5MEM6-F1
#
_cell.length_a   1.000
_cell.length_b   1.000
_cell.length_c   1.000
_cell.angle_alpha   90.00
_cell.angle_beta   90.00
_cell.angle_gamma   90.00
#
_symmetry.space_group_name_H-M   'P 1'
#
loop_
_entity.id
_entity.type
_entity.pdbx_description
1 polymer ?
#
loop_
_entity_poly.entity_id
_entity_poly.type
_entity_poly.pdbx_seq_one_letter_code
_entity_poly.pdbx_strand_id
1 'polypeptide(L)'
;MAMTIDAFHQLNNFEDPEQASRMIARASLDPYYSLVLPQLTGERAEDTARNLFEAGFFNDGATAAELNSADYFRLNWLCTPLHKLATNLQDLSLAQDICPSSSDRRLFVLLSTGAFCPVHHGHIEMMEIAARALKAAGKIVIAGYLSPSHDSYVMPKCREEALRACHRLHLVQEAVKGSPWLMECSWEALATDRMVNFTDVISRLKQYLLRNIPRSLLPDFVDPDDWLEVAYVFGSDNARFSLAFSQSGSAVCVARPGCEEAFWRYRQSPLLSASIEREEILFVEESSRNISSQMLRCSDSAEQIQGTTASFWLWKDRLIGDKSFSISKIDEPSPKRAIIYLRQELEWATGAWQKTHQGVREAGERFLTDLQELFACVHRFAKKPDEERLVQVDLLALKEQLEAVKTLARGQKVISLDPCIPGTIDLKISRAFPLSDGGAAPFLVARPGAEAIDLQLDKIPGGDYILFDDDIFSGATVLQVQELLPLPVKIRAVCALTIRARQSGASILDILDSRDFLAGSREGGLVLSLPDGSYCRSPYCLPYTSPSHRASVPIGEELQFSRHLWQLNADFHKEITPPILLREASPAFFSLMQKVGFAPETEMRELCLWHEQMLGTAN
;
A
#
# COMPACT_ATOMS: atom_id res chain seq x y z
N MET A 1 -20.09 9.75 -6.50
CA MET A 1 -20.12 9.52 -7.97
C MET A 1 -18.79 10.05 -8.47
N ALA A 2 -17.95 9.18 -9.03
CA ALA A 2 -16.56 9.51 -9.37
C ALA A 2 -16.47 10.68 -10.36
N MET A 3 -15.47 11.55 -10.19
CA MET A 3 -15.27 12.71 -11.08
C MET A 3 -14.79 12.26 -12.47
N THR A 4 -15.57 12.61 -13.50
CA THR A 4 -15.20 12.37 -14.91
C THR A 4 -14.27 13.46 -15.45
N ILE A 5 -13.59 13.18 -16.57
CA ILE A 5 -12.72 14.13 -17.28
C ILE A 5 -13.52 15.36 -17.74
N ASP A 6 -14.72 15.12 -18.29
CA ASP A 6 -15.61 16.19 -18.72
C ASP A 6 -16.03 17.07 -17.54
N ALA A 7 -16.34 16.45 -16.38
CA ALA A 7 -16.66 17.18 -15.17
C ALA A 7 -15.45 18.01 -14.68
N PHE A 8 -14.23 17.48 -14.75
CA PHE A 8 -13.02 18.24 -14.40
C PHE A 8 -12.83 19.46 -15.30
N HIS A 9 -12.93 19.29 -16.63
CA HIS A 9 -12.79 20.42 -17.56
C HIS A 9 -13.90 21.45 -17.38
N GLN A 10 -15.12 21.02 -17.08
CA GLN A 10 -16.23 21.92 -16.77
C GLN A 10 -15.97 22.70 -15.48
N LEU A 11 -15.54 22.02 -14.40
CA LEU A 11 -15.23 22.65 -13.11
C LEU A 11 -14.06 23.64 -13.19
N ASN A 12 -13.17 23.46 -14.16
CA ASN A 12 -11.97 24.27 -14.36
C ASN A 12 -12.05 25.13 -15.62
N ASN A 13 -13.26 25.40 -16.13
CA ASN A 13 -13.48 26.40 -17.17
C ASN A 13 -13.45 27.81 -16.56
N PHE A 14 -12.24 28.35 -16.36
CA PHE A 14 -12.04 29.67 -15.75
C PHE A 14 -12.50 30.86 -16.62
N GLU A 15 -12.96 30.62 -17.86
CA GLU A 15 -13.65 31.63 -18.66
C GLU A 15 -15.14 31.77 -18.29
N ASP A 16 -15.68 30.83 -17.51
CA ASP A 16 -17.03 30.90 -16.94
C ASP A 16 -16.98 31.56 -15.55
N PRO A 17 -17.64 32.72 -15.34
CA PRO A 17 -17.65 33.42 -14.05
C PRO A 17 -18.14 32.57 -12.87
N GLU A 18 -19.08 31.64 -13.11
CA GLU A 18 -19.59 30.76 -12.05
C GLU A 18 -18.53 29.76 -11.61
N GLN A 19 -17.84 29.13 -12.56
CA GLN A 19 -16.77 28.17 -12.26
C GLN A 19 -15.55 28.85 -11.67
N ALA A 20 -15.20 30.05 -12.16
CA ALA A 20 -14.16 30.88 -11.57
C ALA A 20 -14.46 31.16 -10.08
N SER A 21 -15.70 31.56 -9.76
CA SER A 21 -16.13 31.80 -8.38
C SER A 21 -16.05 30.54 -7.51
N ARG A 22 -16.43 29.37 -8.05
CA ARG A 22 -16.33 28.09 -7.34
C ARG A 22 -14.88 27.70 -7.05
N MET A 23 -13.98 27.92 -8.00
CA MET A 23 -12.55 27.66 -7.80
C MET A 23 -11.96 28.55 -6.71
N ILE A 24 -12.31 29.84 -6.69
CA ILE A 24 -11.88 30.78 -5.63
C ILE A 24 -12.42 30.34 -4.27
N ALA A 25 -13.69 29.92 -4.19
CA ALA A 25 -14.28 29.40 -2.96
C ALA A 25 -13.61 28.10 -2.49
N ARG A 26 -13.15 27.23 -3.41
CA ARG A 26 -12.41 26.02 -3.05
C ARG A 26 -10.99 26.36 -2.56
N ALA A 27 -10.34 27.36 -3.15
CA ALA A 27 -9.02 27.86 -2.74
C ALA A 27 -9.06 28.55 -1.36
N SER A 28 -10.12 29.27 -1.03
CA SER A 28 -10.26 29.92 0.28
C SER A 28 -10.42 28.94 1.46
N LEU A 29 -10.76 27.68 1.16
CA LEU A 29 -10.83 26.59 2.14
C LEU A 29 -9.53 25.77 2.21
N ASP A 30 -8.59 25.99 1.29
CA ASP A 30 -7.31 25.28 1.25
C ASP A 30 -6.31 25.90 2.23
N PRO A 31 -5.60 25.12 3.07
CA PRO A 31 -4.68 25.65 4.08
C PRO A 31 -3.50 26.46 3.54
N TYR A 32 -3.12 26.25 2.27
CA TYR A 32 -2.01 26.94 1.62
C TYR A 32 -2.52 28.05 0.71
N TYR A 33 -3.48 27.72 -0.17
CA TYR A 33 -3.97 28.66 -1.16
C TYR A 33 -4.80 29.79 -0.54
N SER A 34 -5.48 29.57 0.58
CA SER A 34 -6.19 30.66 1.28
C SER A 34 -5.26 31.79 1.74
N LEU A 35 -4.00 31.48 2.06
CA LEU A 35 -3.01 32.45 2.51
C LEU A 35 -2.41 33.27 1.37
N VAL A 36 -2.23 32.65 0.19
CA VAL A 36 -1.67 33.32 -1.00
C VAL A 36 -2.75 33.91 -1.93
N LEU A 37 -4.02 33.56 -1.73
CA LEU A 37 -5.13 34.05 -2.54
C LEU A 37 -5.15 35.58 -2.68
N PRO A 38 -4.90 36.40 -1.63
CA PRO A 38 -4.85 37.86 -1.78
C PRO A 38 -3.82 38.34 -2.81
N GLN A 39 -2.70 37.64 -2.95
CA GLN A 39 -1.64 37.95 -3.93
C GLN A 39 -1.94 37.41 -5.34
N LEU A 40 -2.86 36.45 -5.46
CA LEU A 40 -3.31 35.87 -6.74
C LEU A 40 -4.59 36.52 -7.27
N THR A 41 -5.24 37.38 -6.49
CA THR A 41 -6.45 38.10 -6.89
C THR A 41 -6.17 39.00 -8.10
N GLY A 42 -6.91 38.76 -9.19
CA GLY A 42 -6.95 39.63 -10.38
C GLY A 42 -8.08 40.66 -10.31
N GLU A 43 -8.24 41.46 -11.37
CA GLU A 43 -9.32 42.45 -11.46
C GLU A 43 -10.71 41.81 -11.47
N ARG A 44 -10.82 40.61 -12.06
CA ARG A 44 -12.05 39.82 -12.12
C ARG A 44 -11.85 38.42 -11.53
N ALA A 45 -12.96 37.71 -11.31
CA ALA A 45 -12.94 36.35 -10.77
C ALA A 45 -12.21 35.39 -11.72
N GLU A 46 -12.41 35.54 -13.02
CA GLU A 46 -11.79 34.76 -14.09
C GLU A 46 -10.27 34.92 -14.09
N ASP A 47 -9.79 36.15 -13.87
CA ASP A 47 -8.36 36.45 -13.78
C ASP A 47 -7.75 35.80 -12.52
N THR A 48 -8.47 35.84 -11.40
CA THR A 48 -8.07 35.16 -10.15
C THR A 48 -8.04 33.63 -10.32
N ALA A 49 -9.05 33.06 -10.95
CA ALA A 49 -9.12 31.61 -11.23
C ALA A 49 -7.98 31.17 -12.16
N ARG A 50 -7.64 31.98 -13.18
CA ARG A 50 -6.47 31.74 -14.04
C ARG A 50 -5.18 31.75 -13.24
N ASN A 51 -4.97 32.74 -12.36
CA ASN A 51 -3.78 32.82 -11.51
C ASN A 51 -3.67 31.63 -10.56
N LEU A 52 -4.80 31.17 -9.98
CA LEU A 52 -4.85 29.94 -9.18
C LEU A 52 -4.45 28.71 -10.01
N PHE A 53 -4.99 28.59 -11.23
CA PHE A 53 -4.68 27.47 -12.13
C PHE A 53 -3.20 27.46 -12.51
N GLU A 54 -2.64 28.63 -12.82
CA GLU A 54 -1.21 28.81 -13.09
C GLU A 54 -0.35 28.48 -11.87
N ALA A 55 -0.81 28.78 -10.65
CA ALA A 55 -0.15 28.39 -9.40
C ALA A 55 -0.22 26.88 -9.10
N GLY A 56 -1.06 26.13 -9.82
CA GLY A 56 -1.17 24.67 -9.67
C GLY A 56 -2.41 24.19 -8.93
N PHE A 57 -3.33 25.10 -8.63
CA PHE A 57 -4.60 24.79 -8.01
C PHE A 57 -5.65 24.41 -9.04
N PHE A 58 -6.58 23.53 -8.68
CA PHE A 58 -7.75 23.24 -9.48
C PHE A 58 -8.98 23.01 -8.59
N ASN A 59 -10.16 23.21 -9.18
CA ASN A 59 -11.41 22.84 -8.55
C ASN A 59 -11.63 21.33 -8.69
N ASP A 60 -11.49 20.62 -7.57
CA ASP A 60 -11.70 19.17 -7.41
C ASP A 60 -13.16 18.81 -7.09
N GLY A 61 -14.07 19.80 -7.12
CA GLY A 61 -15.48 19.61 -6.84
C GLY A 61 -15.80 19.24 -5.39
N ALA A 62 -14.84 19.31 -4.46
CA ALA A 62 -15.07 19.09 -3.05
C ALA A 62 -15.88 20.26 -2.46
N THR A 63 -16.92 19.92 -1.70
CA THR A 63 -17.77 20.88 -1.01
C THR A 63 -17.15 21.29 0.33
N ALA A 64 -17.54 22.45 0.85
CA ALA A 64 -17.15 22.87 2.20
C ALA A 64 -17.59 21.87 3.28
N ALA A 65 -18.74 21.20 3.09
CA ALA A 65 -19.22 20.18 4.02
C ALA A 65 -18.31 18.94 4.02
N GLU A 66 -17.85 18.50 2.84
CA GLU A 66 -16.91 17.39 2.73
C GLU A 66 -15.55 17.75 3.36
N LEU A 67 -14.99 18.92 3.04
CA LEU A 67 -13.68 19.36 3.57
C LEU A 67 -13.68 19.52 5.09
N ASN A 68 -14.80 19.93 5.68
CA ASN A 68 -14.95 20.06 7.14
C ASN A 68 -15.29 18.74 7.84
N SER A 69 -15.49 17.64 7.10
CA SER A 69 -15.74 16.33 7.68
C SER A 69 -14.49 15.78 8.35
N ALA A 70 -14.62 15.26 9.57
CA ALA A 70 -13.54 14.57 10.27
C ALA A 70 -13.00 13.35 9.48
N ASP A 71 -13.83 12.80 8.60
CA ASP A 71 -13.49 11.63 7.78
C ASP A 71 -12.96 12.00 6.38
N TYR A 72 -12.85 13.28 6.02
CA TYR A 72 -12.39 13.70 4.68
C TYR A 72 -11.05 13.06 4.30
N PHE A 73 -10.08 13.13 5.21
CA PHE A 73 -8.75 12.55 5.03
C PHE A 73 -8.65 11.06 5.38
N ARG A 74 -9.70 10.48 5.97
CA ARG A 74 -9.77 9.06 6.33
C ARG A 74 -8.55 8.62 7.13
N LEU A 75 -8.21 9.35 8.20
CA LEU A 75 -6.95 9.14 8.93
C LEU A 75 -6.84 7.77 9.62
N ASN A 76 -7.98 7.09 9.81
CA ASN A 76 -8.06 5.72 10.32
C ASN A 76 -8.01 4.65 9.21
N TRP A 77 -8.02 5.04 7.94
CA TRP A 77 -7.81 4.14 6.81
C TRP A 77 -6.32 3.89 6.64
N LEU A 78 -5.84 2.80 7.24
CA LEU A 78 -4.41 2.49 7.32
C LEU A 78 -3.87 1.94 6.00
N CYS A 79 -3.73 2.82 5.00
CA CYS A 79 -3.24 2.51 3.66
C CYS A 79 -1.86 3.14 3.34
N THR A 80 -1.28 3.86 4.30
CA THR A 80 0.04 4.50 4.13
C THR A 80 1.06 3.81 5.04
N PRO A 81 2.14 3.25 4.46
CA PRO A 81 3.16 2.55 5.22
C PRO A 81 3.96 3.50 6.11
N LEU A 82 4.36 3.00 7.27
CA LEU A 82 5.04 3.79 8.31
C LEU A 82 6.38 3.19 8.74
N HIS A 83 6.70 1.97 8.31
CA HIS A 83 7.80 1.20 8.88
C HIS A 83 9.19 1.83 8.67
N LYS A 84 9.50 2.36 7.48
CA LYS A 84 10.81 3.01 7.25
C LYS A 84 10.97 4.29 8.08
N LEU A 85 9.89 5.07 8.19
CA LEU A 85 9.83 6.24 9.06
C LEU A 85 10.04 5.84 10.54
N ALA A 86 9.35 4.79 11.00
CA ALA A 86 9.48 4.29 12.38
C ALA A 86 10.90 3.81 12.68
N THR A 87 11.54 3.07 11.78
CA THR A 87 12.96 2.68 11.89
C THR A 87 13.86 3.91 12.01
N ASN A 88 13.70 4.88 11.12
CA ASN A 88 14.55 6.09 11.12
C ASN A 88 14.34 6.94 12.39
N LEU A 89 13.13 6.97 12.95
CA LEU A 89 12.85 7.63 14.24
C LEU A 89 13.53 6.93 15.42
N GLN A 90 13.54 5.58 15.42
CA GLN A 90 14.25 4.79 16.42
C GLN A 90 15.75 5.04 16.34
N ASP A 91 16.34 4.97 15.15
CA ASP A 91 17.76 5.24 14.93
C ASP A 91 18.14 6.66 15.37
N LEU A 92 17.29 7.64 15.06
CA LEU A 92 17.49 9.03 15.46
C LEU A 92 17.45 9.21 16.98
N SER A 93 16.56 8.49 17.67
CA SER A 93 16.46 8.53 19.13
C SER A 93 17.65 7.86 19.83
N LEU A 94 18.30 6.89 19.18
CA LEU A 94 19.50 6.21 19.68
C LEU A 94 20.79 7.02 19.41
N ALA A 95 20.78 7.93 18.44
CA ALA A 95 21.93 8.77 18.11
C ALA A 95 22.12 9.88 19.17
N GLN A 96 22.93 9.58 20.19
CA GLN A 96 23.18 10.45 21.36
C GLN A 96 23.81 11.82 21.04
N ASP A 97 24.33 12.02 19.82
CA ASP A 97 25.11 13.19 19.43
C ASP A 97 24.37 14.19 18.51
N ILE A 98 23.09 13.98 18.22
CA ILE A 98 22.33 14.91 17.36
C ILE A 98 21.78 16.03 18.22
N CYS A 99 22.60 17.06 18.43
CA CYS A 99 22.14 18.35 18.89
C CYS A 99 21.74 19.17 17.64
N PRO A 100 20.45 19.45 17.39
CA PRO A 100 20.08 20.28 16.26
C PRO A 100 20.70 21.68 16.45
N SER A 101 21.59 22.09 15.55
CA SER A 101 22.09 23.47 15.48
C SER A 101 21.03 24.43 14.94
N SER A 102 19.96 23.88 14.38
CA SER A 102 18.80 24.55 13.79
C SER A 102 17.83 25.06 14.88
N SER A 103 17.29 26.26 14.68
CA SER A 103 16.15 26.77 15.47
C SER A 103 14.85 26.00 15.17
N ASP A 104 14.74 25.42 13.97
CA ASP A 104 13.62 24.55 13.57
C ASP A 104 13.95 23.11 13.97
N ARG A 105 13.28 22.61 15.01
CA ARG A 105 13.48 21.26 15.53
C ARG A 105 12.56 20.23 14.89
N ARG A 106 11.72 20.63 13.92
CA ARG A 106 10.83 19.71 13.22
C ARG A 106 11.63 18.76 12.34
N LEU A 107 11.13 17.55 12.23
CA LEU A 107 11.63 16.53 11.33
C LEU A 107 10.92 16.65 9.99
N PHE A 108 11.67 16.45 8.91
CA PHE A 108 11.21 16.65 7.55
C PHE A 108 10.87 15.31 6.88
N VAL A 109 9.66 15.24 6.33
CA VAL A 109 9.22 14.18 5.44
C VAL A 109 9.00 14.78 4.05
N LEU A 110 9.59 14.18 3.03
CA LEU A 110 9.42 14.65 1.66
C LEU A 110 8.18 14.01 1.03
N LEU A 111 7.48 14.75 0.18
CA LEU A 111 6.35 14.25 -0.58
C LEU A 111 6.48 14.68 -2.04
N SER A 112 6.33 13.75 -2.97
CA SER A 112 6.12 14.07 -4.38
C SER A 112 4.85 13.39 -4.89
N THR A 113 3.98 14.15 -5.54
CA THR A 113 2.78 13.62 -6.20
C THR A 113 2.97 13.63 -7.71
N GLY A 114 2.18 12.81 -8.41
CA GLY A 114 2.19 12.84 -9.86
C GLY A 114 1.64 11.59 -10.51
N ALA A 115 1.65 11.59 -11.84
CA ALA A 115 1.14 10.46 -12.59
C ALA A 115 1.94 9.18 -12.34
N PHE A 116 3.28 9.26 -12.27
CA PHE A 116 4.18 8.09 -12.17
C PHE A 116 3.78 6.97 -13.14
N CYS A 117 3.58 7.33 -14.41
CA CYS A 117 3.04 6.44 -15.44
C CYS A 117 4.05 6.20 -16.59
N PRO A 118 5.17 5.50 -16.38
CA PRO A 118 5.60 4.89 -15.13
C PRO A 118 6.47 5.81 -14.27
N VAL A 119 6.71 5.41 -13.03
CA VAL A 119 7.85 5.88 -12.23
C VAL A 119 9.18 5.55 -12.92
N HIS A 120 10.22 6.33 -12.63
CA HIS A 120 11.54 6.17 -13.22
C HIS A 120 12.61 6.80 -12.33
N HIS A 121 13.90 6.56 -12.62
CA HIS A 121 15.03 6.99 -11.79
C HIS A 121 15.09 8.50 -11.60
N GLY A 122 14.71 9.31 -12.60
CA GLY A 122 14.61 10.77 -12.43
C GLY A 122 13.70 11.21 -11.27
N HIS A 123 12.60 10.50 -10.99
CA HIS A 123 11.74 10.78 -9.83
C HIS A 123 12.46 10.46 -8.51
N ILE A 124 13.19 9.36 -8.46
CA ILE A 124 13.95 8.94 -7.27
C ILE A 124 15.12 9.89 -7.02
N GLU A 125 15.88 10.24 -8.06
CA GLU A 125 16.96 11.23 -8.00
C GLU A 125 16.48 12.59 -7.53
N MET A 126 15.32 13.05 -8.01
CA MET A 126 14.70 14.29 -7.55
C MET A 126 14.48 14.28 -6.04
N MET A 127 13.97 13.17 -5.49
CA MET A 127 13.79 13.01 -4.04
C MET A 127 15.13 12.99 -3.29
N GLU A 128 16.14 12.29 -3.82
CA GLU A 128 17.49 12.22 -3.23
C GLU A 128 18.21 13.59 -3.24
N ILE A 129 18.10 14.35 -4.33
CA ILE A 129 18.62 15.71 -4.47
C ILE A 129 17.95 16.62 -3.44
N ALA A 130 16.62 16.57 -3.35
CA ALA A 130 15.87 17.37 -2.39
C ALA A 130 16.23 17.03 -0.94
N ALA A 131 16.40 15.74 -0.61
CA ALA A 131 16.80 15.30 0.72
C ALA A 131 18.21 15.82 1.07
N ARG A 132 19.16 15.77 0.13
CA ARG A 132 20.51 16.35 0.33
C ARG A 132 20.45 17.86 0.55
N ALA A 133 19.65 18.58 -0.24
CA ALA A 133 19.51 20.03 -0.13
C ALA A 133 18.92 20.45 1.24
N LEU A 134 17.86 19.78 1.70
CA LEU A 134 17.28 20.04 3.02
C LEU A 134 18.27 19.72 4.16
N LYS A 135 19.03 18.63 4.05
CA LYS A 135 20.09 18.30 5.02
C LYS A 135 21.21 19.35 5.03
N ALA A 136 21.60 19.86 3.86
CA ALA A 136 22.58 20.93 3.75
C ALA A 136 22.09 22.26 4.35
N ALA A 137 20.77 22.50 4.31
CA ALA A 137 20.09 23.60 5.01
C ALA A 137 19.84 23.31 6.51
N GLY A 138 20.48 22.28 7.08
CA GLY A 138 20.38 21.96 8.51
C GLY A 138 19.06 21.30 8.95
N LYS A 139 18.21 20.87 8.02
CA LYS A 139 16.95 20.15 8.31
C LYS A 139 17.19 18.66 8.51
N ILE A 140 16.43 18.03 9.40
CA ILE A 140 16.53 16.59 9.67
C ILE A 140 15.51 15.82 8.81
N VAL A 141 15.94 15.27 7.69
CA VAL A 141 15.08 14.47 6.80
C VAL A 141 15.02 13.01 7.27
N ILE A 142 13.81 12.50 7.54
CA ILE A 142 13.59 11.18 8.13
C ILE A 142 12.83 10.19 7.23
N ALA A 143 12.04 10.65 6.26
CA ALA A 143 11.33 9.79 5.31
C ALA A 143 10.90 10.55 4.06
N GLY A 144 10.43 9.82 3.05
CA GLY A 144 9.85 10.39 1.85
C GLY A 144 8.77 9.50 1.24
N TYR A 145 7.79 10.12 0.61
CA TYR A 145 6.66 9.43 -0.02
C TYR A 145 6.52 9.84 -1.48
N LEU A 146 6.34 8.86 -2.36
CA LEU A 146 5.82 9.06 -3.70
C LEU A 146 4.32 8.71 -3.66
N SER A 147 3.47 9.66 -4.05
CA SER A 147 2.00 9.53 -4.02
C SER A 147 1.44 9.55 -5.44
N PRO A 148 1.11 8.40 -6.02
CA PRO A 148 0.51 8.37 -7.35
C PRO A 148 -0.87 9.00 -7.38
N SER A 149 -1.10 9.84 -8.38
CA SER A 149 -2.37 10.54 -8.54
C SER A 149 -3.51 9.61 -8.93
N HIS A 150 -4.73 10.02 -8.61
CA HIS A 150 -5.96 9.31 -8.97
C HIS A 150 -6.10 9.09 -10.48
N ASP A 151 -6.76 8.01 -10.89
CA ASP A 151 -6.93 7.67 -12.31
C ASP A 151 -7.70 8.76 -13.10
N SER A 152 -8.65 9.46 -12.47
CA SER A 152 -9.34 10.57 -13.12
C SER A 152 -8.40 11.73 -13.53
N TYR A 153 -7.25 11.89 -12.87
CA TYR A 153 -6.20 12.84 -13.28
C TYR A 153 -5.29 12.26 -14.38
N VAL A 154 -4.94 10.98 -14.27
CA VAL A 154 -3.91 10.35 -15.12
C VAL A 154 -4.43 9.91 -16.49
N MET A 155 -5.64 9.34 -16.54
CA MET A 155 -6.24 8.80 -17.76
C MET A 155 -6.36 9.84 -18.89
N PRO A 156 -6.90 11.06 -18.69
CA PRO A 156 -6.89 12.10 -19.74
C PRO A 156 -5.48 12.48 -20.20
N LYS A 157 -4.54 12.52 -19.27
CA LYS A 157 -3.16 12.96 -19.52
C LYS A 157 -2.34 11.93 -20.31
N CYS A 158 -2.58 10.63 -20.08
CA CYS A 158 -1.80 9.53 -20.66
C CYS A 158 -2.57 8.71 -21.72
N ARG A 159 -3.87 8.94 -21.90
CA ARG A 159 -4.73 8.31 -22.93
C ARG A 159 -4.61 6.79 -22.95
N GLU A 160 -4.48 6.18 -24.14
CA GLU A 160 -4.44 4.72 -24.32
C GLU A 160 -3.22 4.06 -23.67
N GLU A 161 -2.16 4.83 -23.36
CA GLU A 161 -0.97 4.32 -22.68
C GLU A 161 -1.02 4.48 -21.15
N ALA A 162 -2.16 4.91 -20.60
CA ALA A 162 -2.34 5.09 -19.17
C ALA A 162 -2.38 3.75 -18.41
N LEU A 163 -1.48 3.60 -17.44
CA LEU A 163 -1.57 2.53 -16.44
C LEU A 163 -2.58 2.91 -15.37
N ARG A 164 -3.37 1.94 -14.91
CA ARG A 164 -4.32 2.11 -13.80
C ARG A 164 -3.59 2.41 -12.49
N ALA A 165 -4.30 2.96 -11.51
CA ALA A 165 -3.78 3.31 -10.20
C ALA A 165 -3.03 2.13 -9.54
N CYS A 166 -3.68 0.98 -9.40
CA CYS A 166 -3.06 -0.23 -8.85
C CYS A 166 -1.74 -0.61 -9.54
N HIS A 167 -1.69 -0.42 -10.86
CA HIS A 167 -0.51 -0.71 -11.64
C HIS A 167 0.63 0.27 -11.29
N ARG A 168 0.35 1.57 -11.30
CA ARG A 168 1.34 2.61 -10.99
C ARG A 168 1.87 2.48 -9.56
N LEU A 169 0.99 2.16 -8.60
CA LEU A 169 1.35 1.91 -7.21
C LEU A 169 2.37 0.77 -7.09
N HIS A 170 2.11 -0.37 -7.72
CA HIS A 170 3.04 -1.50 -7.70
C HIS A 170 4.40 -1.14 -8.31
N LEU A 171 4.42 -0.38 -9.41
CA LEU A 171 5.69 0.09 -10.00
C LEU A 171 6.46 1.02 -9.05
N VAL A 172 5.77 1.92 -8.34
CA VAL A 172 6.38 2.81 -7.35
C VAL A 172 6.90 2.01 -6.16
N GLN A 173 6.13 1.05 -5.65
CA GLN A 173 6.55 0.16 -4.56
C GLN A 173 7.83 -0.59 -4.93
N GLU A 174 7.91 -1.16 -6.13
CA GLU A 174 9.14 -1.82 -6.62
C GLU A 174 10.29 -0.82 -6.80
N ALA A 175 10.04 0.41 -7.25
CA ALA A 175 11.06 1.45 -7.40
C ALA A 175 11.69 1.87 -6.06
N VAL A 176 10.90 1.90 -4.97
CA VAL A 176 11.36 2.35 -3.65
C VAL A 176 11.74 1.21 -2.71
N LYS A 177 11.55 -0.06 -3.13
CA LYS A 177 11.78 -1.25 -2.31
C LYS A 177 13.17 -1.28 -1.66
N GLY A 178 14.20 -0.92 -2.41
CA GLY A 178 15.59 -0.87 -1.94
C GLY A 178 15.99 0.41 -1.19
N SER A 179 15.13 1.43 -1.14
CA SER A 179 15.42 2.66 -0.41
C SER A 179 15.13 2.50 1.08
N PRO A 180 16.00 2.97 1.99
CA PRO A 180 15.75 2.91 3.43
C PRO A 180 14.78 3.99 3.94
N TRP A 181 14.37 4.94 3.09
CA TRP A 181 13.60 6.12 3.54
C TRP A 181 12.41 6.47 2.64
N LEU A 182 12.40 5.99 1.38
CA LEU A 182 11.30 6.22 0.43
C LEU A 182 10.23 5.14 0.52
N MET A 183 8.97 5.55 0.49
CA MET A 183 7.79 4.68 0.48
C MET A 183 6.76 5.13 -0.56
N GLU A 184 5.87 4.21 -0.91
CA GLU A 184 4.70 4.45 -1.75
C GLU A 184 3.51 4.90 -0.85
N CYS A 185 2.73 5.90 -1.28
CA CYS A 185 1.52 6.34 -0.58
C CYS A 185 0.26 6.18 -1.45
N SER A 186 -0.52 5.12 -1.18
CA SER A 186 -1.68 4.75 -1.98
C SER A 186 -2.93 5.62 -1.80
N TRP A 187 -2.93 6.54 -0.83
CA TRP A 187 -4.13 7.28 -0.42
C TRP A 187 -4.74 8.10 -1.57
N GLU A 188 -3.93 8.88 -2.30
CA GLU A 188 -4.38 9.71 -3.42
C GLU A 188 -4.92 8.87 -4.60
N ALA A 189 -4.40 7.66 -4.76
CA ALA A 189 -4.74 6.78 -5.88
C ALA A 189 -5.98 5.92 -5.62
N LEU A 190 -6.14 5.42 -4.39
CA LEU A 190 -7.10 4.37 -4.03
C LEU A 190 -7.95 4.67 -2.79
N ALA A 191 -7.76 5.79 -2.09
CA ALA A 191 -8.57 6.11 -0.91
C ALA A 191 -9.41 7.39 -1.10
N THR A 192 -9.32 8.03 -2.27
CA THR A 192 -10.18 9.13 -2.70
C THR A 192 -11.11 8.66 -3.82
N ASP A 193 -12.21 9.37 -4.02
CA ASP A 193 -13.19 9.11 -5.09
C ASP A 193 -12.95 9.97 -6.35
N ARG A 194 -11.88 10.77 -6.32
CA ARG A 194 -11.51 11.75 -7.33
C ARG A 194 -10.06 12.19 -7.18
N MET A 195 -9.59 12.94 -8.17
CA MET A 195 -8.35 13.69 -8.07
C MET A 195 -8.49 14.82 -7.05
N VAL A 196 -7.43 15.05 -6.27
CA VAL A 196 -7.37 16.06 -5.21
C VAL A 196 -6.16 16.97 -5.40
N ASN A 197 -6.15 18.14 -4.77
CA ASN A 197 -5.01 19.04 -4.89
C ASN A 197 -3.79 18.45 -4.15
N PHE A 198 -2.58 18.74 -4.63
CA PHE A 198 -1.36 18.25 -3.97
C PHE A 198 -1.23 18.77 -2.52
N THR A 199 -1.84 19.93 -2.22
CA THR A 199 -1.95 20.51 -0.88
C THR A 199 -2.85 19.69 0.05
N ASP A 200 -3.88 19.03 -0.46
CA ASP A 200 -4.69 18.07 0.30
C ASP A 200 -3.86 16.84 0.64
N VAL A 201 -3.03 16.35 -0.29
CA VAL A 201 -2.12 15.22 -0.06
C VAL A 201 -1.08 15.55 1.02
N ILE A 202 -0.50 16.75 0.99
CA ILE A 202 0.43 17.24 2.04
C ILE A 202 -0.28 17.27 3.39
N SER A 203 -1.46 17.91 3.44
CA SER A 203 -2.24 18.09 4.67
C SER A 203 -2.64 16.75 5.28
N ARG A 204 -3.12 15.83 4.43
CA ARG A 204 -3.47 14.47 4.84
C ARG A 204 -2.27 13.71 5.35
N LEU A 205 -1.14 13.72 4.63
CA LEU A 205 0.05 12.99 5.04
C LEU A 205 0.55 13.50 6.40
N LYS A 206 0.65 14.82 6.57
CA LYS A 206 1.03 15.41 7.87
C LYS A 206 0.12 14.92 9.00
N GLN A 207 -1.19 15.04 8.84
CA GLN A 207 -2.15 14.60 9.86
C GLN A 207 -2.12 13.08 10.11
N TYR A 208 -1.94 12.29 9.06
CA TYR A 208 -1.86 10.82 9.17
C TYR A 208 -0.63 10.40 9.96
N LEU A 209 0.53 11.02 9.70
CA LEU A 209 1.77 10.73 10.42
C LEU A 209 1.70 11.18 11.89
N LEU A 210 1.19 12.39 12.17
CA LEU A 210 0.99 12.89 13.52
C LEU A 210 0.07 11.97 14.35
N ARG A 211 -0.96 11.39 13.73
CA ARG A 211 -1.93 10.51 14.39
C ARG A 211 -1.40 9.09 14.61
N ASN A 212 -0.69 8.54 13.63
CA ASN A 212 -0.39 7.11 13.59
C ASN A 212 1.03 6.75 14.06
N ILE A 213 1.93 7.71 14.21
CA ILE A 213 3.23 7.49 14.86
C ILE A 213 3.09 7.58 16.39
N PRO A 214 3.48 6.52 17.13
CA PRO A 214 3.49 6.55 18.58
C PRO A 214 4.46 7.62 19.10
N ARG A 215 4.01 8.39 20.10
CA ARG A 215 4.86 9.40 20.77
C ARG A 215 6.14 8.80 21.38
N SER A 216 6.12 7.52 21.75
CA SER A 216 7.29 6.81 22.29
C SER A 216 8.42 6.60 21.27
N LEU A 217 8.19 6.84 19.98
CA LEU A 217 9.23 6.81 18.95
C LEU A 217 9.86 8.19 18.71
N LEU A 218 9.28 9.26 19.25
CA LEU A 218 9.75 10.61 18.97
C LEU A 218 11.01 10.90 19.80
N PRO A 219 12.06 11.50 19.21
CA PRO A 219 13.23 11.94 19.96
C PRO A 219 12.88 13.00 21.01
N ASP A 220 13.59 13.04 22.13
CA ASP A 220 13.31 13.96 23.25
C ASP A 220 13.40 15.45 22.89
N PHE A 221 14.07 15.81 21.79
CA PHE A 221 14.30 17.19 21.39
C PHE A 221 13.17 17.82 20.58
N VAL A 222 12.22 17.03 20.06
CA VAL A 222 11.09 17.53 19.26
C VAL A 222 9.88 17.85 20.13
N ASP A 223 9.06 18.81 19.71
CA ASP A 223 7.74 19.02 20.32
C ASP A 223 6.77 17.94 19.84
N PRO A 224 6.21 17.08 20.71
CA PRO A 224 5.32 15.99 20.28
C PRO A 224 4.03 16.45 19.61
N ASP A 225 3.62 17.71 19.77
CA ASP A 225 2.41 18.27 19.14
C ASP A 225 2.71 19.02 17.82
N ASP A 226 3.98 19.32 17.53
CA ASP A 226 4.42 19.94 16.28
C ASP A 226 5.83 19.46 15.88
N TRP A 227 6.02 18.15 15.77
CA TRP A 227 7.33 17.56 15.46
C TRP A 227 7.62 17.45 13.96
N LEU A 228 6.62 17.65 13.10
CA LEU A 228 6.67 17.23 11.69
C LEU A 228 6.45 18.39 10.72
N GLU A 229 7.30 18.46 9.72
CA GLU A 229 7.10 19.24 8.50
C GLU A 229 7.09 18.33 7.27
N VAL A 230 6.12 18.52 6.36
CA VAL A 230 6.05 17.80 5.10
C VAL A 230 6.49 18.74 3.98
N ALA A 231 7.69 18.51 3.44
CA ALA A 231 8.23 19.31 2.34
C ALA A 231 7.80 18.73 0.99
N TYR A 232 7.18 19.56 0.15
CA TYR A 232 6.74 19.13 -1.17
C TYR A 232 7.86 19.23 -2.20
N VAL A 233 8.09 18.16 -2.96
CA VAL A 233 9.20 18.03 -3.90
C VAL A 233 8.68 17.91 -5.33
N PHE A 234 9.17 18.79 -6.20
CA PHE A 234 8.79 18.83 -7.61
C PHE A 234 9.95 19.28 -8.50
N GLY A 235 9.88 18.89 -9.77
CA GLY A 235 10.82 19.34 -10.79
C GLY A 235 10.50 20.76 -11.26
N SER A 236 11.47 21.42 -11.88
CA SER A 236 11.32 22.80 -12.36
C SER A 236 10.33 22.97 -13.51
N ASP A 237 9.90 21.88 -14.15
CA ASP A 237 8.74 21.86 -15.05
C ASP A 237 7.43 22.22 -14.33
N ASN A 238 7.39 22.05 -13.01
CA ASN A 238 6.29 22.47 -12.14
C ASN A 238 6.73 23.57 -11.16
N ALA A 239 7.75 24.37 -11.50
CA ALA A 239 8.26 25.46 -10.65
C ALA A 239 7.16 26.39 -10.13
N ARG A 240 6.07 26.54 -10.89
CA ARG A 240 4.86 27.29 -10.52
C ARG A 240 4.19 26.86 -9.20
N PHE A 241 4.33 25.59 -8.80
CA PHE A 241 3.79 25.08 -7.54
C PHE A 241 4.42 25.74 -6.30
N SER A 242 5.60 26.37 -6.44
CA SER A 242 6.22 27.15 -5.38
C SER A 242 5.34 28.30 -4.87
N LEU A 243 4.41 28.81 -5.69
CA LEU A 243 3.48 29.87 -5.29
C LEU A 243 2.60 29.49 -4.09
N ALA A 244 2.21 28.22 -3.97
CA ALA A 244 1.43 27.73 -2.83
C ALA A 244 2.15 27.90 -1.48
N PHE A 245 3.48 27.98 -1.51
CA PHE A 245 4.33 28.04 -0.32
C PHE A 245 4.90 29.44 -0.03
N SER A 246 4.40 30.47 -0.73
CA SER A 246 4.86 31.86 -0.56
C SER A 246 4.59 32.44 0.84
N GLN A 247 3.64 31.86 1.59
CA GLN A 247 3.28 32.31 2.93
C GLN A 247 3.53 31.26 4.02
N SER A 248 3.47 29.96 3.69
CA SER A 248 3.58 28.88 4.66
C SER A 248 3.95 27.55 4.02
N GLY A 249 4.53 26.65 4.81
CA GLY A 249 4.94 25.31 4.41
C GLY A 249 6.30 25.27 3.72
N SER A 250 6.73 24.05 3.41
CA SER A 250 8.06 23.81 2.85
C SER A 250 8.01 23.18 1.46
N ALA A 251 8.90 23.60 0.57
CA ALA A 251 8.99 23.08 -0.78
C ALA A 251 10.43 22.99 -1.31
N VAL A 252 10.68 22.02 -2.18
CA VAL A 252 11.94 21.88 -2.90
C VAL A 252 11.68 21.74 -4.39
N CYS A 253 12.10 22.75 -5.15
CA CYS A 253 12.09 22.77 -6.61
C CYS A 253 13.45 22.31 -7.14
N VAL A 254 13.50 21.14 -7.77
CA VAL A 254 14.74 20.57 -8.32
C VAL A 254 14.83 20.90 -9.81
N ALA A 255 15.99 21.40 -10.25
CA ALA A 255 16.21 21.71 -11.66
C ALA A 255 16.00 20.48 -12.56
N ARG A 256 15.34 20.71 -13.70
CA ARG A 256 15.12 19.71 -14.73
C ARG A 256 15.64 20.25 -16.07
N PRO A 257 16.45 19.48 -16.82
CA PRO A 257 16.97 19.90 -18.11
C PRO A 257 15.83 20.28 -19.08
N GLY A 258 15.94 21.46 -19.71
CA GLY A 258 14.92 22.01 -20.60
C GLY A 258 13.80 22.78 -19.90
N CYS A 259 13.91 23.00 -18.59
CA CYS A 259 12.95 23.77 -17.78
C CYS A 259 13.65 24.89 -16.98
N GLU A 260 14.75 25.43 -17.50
CA GLU A 260 15.57 26.46 -16.86
C GLU A 260 14.86 27.80 -16.78
N GLU A 261 14.10 28.19 -17.83
CA GLU A 261 13.35 29.44 -17.83
C GLU A 261 12.31 29.46 -16.70
N ALA A 262 11.54 28.39 -16.55
CA ALA A 262 10.58 28.24 -15.46
C ALA A 262 11.27 28.24 -14.09
N PHE A 263 12.39 27.53 -13.95
CA PHE A 263 13.19 27.53 -12.72
C PHE A 263 13.58 28.94 -12.28
N TRP A 264 14.21 29.71 -13.18
CA TRP A 264 14.69 31.05 -12.86
C TRP A 264 13.55 32.05 -12.68
N ARG A 265 12.48 31.96 -13.48
CA ARG A 265 11.29 32.81 -13.35
C ARG A 265 10.70 32.75 -11.93
N TYR A 266 10.52 31.56 -11.38
CA TYR A 266 9.93 31.42 -10.04
C TYR A 266 10.96 31.66 -8.94
N ARG A 267 12.22 31.22 -9.09
CA ARG A 267 13.28 31.52 -8.12
C ARG A 267 13.48 33.03 -7.89
N GLN A 268 13.30 33.83 -8.94
CA GLN A 268 13.44 35.29 -8.91
C GLN A 268 12.12 36.02 -8.65
N SER A 269 11.03 35.29 -8.38
CA SER A 269 9.72 35.89 -8.12
C SER A 269 9.74 36.70 -6.83
N PRO A 270 9.35 37.99 -6.85
CA PRO A 270 9.22 38.78 -5.63
C PRO A 270 8.28 38.16 -4.60
N LEU A 271 7.24 37.46 -5.05
CA LEU A 271 6.29 36.76 -4.18
C LEU A 271 6.93 35.65 -3.33
N LEU A 272 8.08 35.13 -3.76
CA LEU A 272 8.76 34.01 -3.11
C LEU A 272 10.02 34.41 -2.34
N SER A 273 10.49 35.65 -2.53
CA SER A 273 11.72 36.18 -1.93
C SER A 273 11.83 35.88 -0.43
N ALA A 274 10.78 36.22 0.32
CA ALA A 274 10.77 36.05 1.77
C ALA A 274 10.82 34.57 2.21
N SER A 275 10.11 33.66 1.53
CA SER A 275 10.15 32.22 1.84
C SER A 275 11.46 31.55 1.42
N ILE A 276 12.09 32.05 0.34
CA ILE A 276 13.43 31.60 -0.08
C ILE A 276 14.48 32.05 0.93
N GLU A 277 14.42 33.30 1.40
CA GLU A 277 15.32 33.83 2.43
C GLU A 277 15.20 33.08 3.77
N ARG A 278 13.99 32.60 4.11
CA ARG A 278 13.74 31.75 5.29
C ARG A 278 14.08 30.27 5.08
N GLU A 279 14.56 29.88 3.89
CA GLU A 279 14.83 28.50 3.51
C GLU A 279 13.60 27.57 3.64
N GLU A 280 12.40 28.12 3.50
CA GLU A 280 11.14 27.37 3.41
C GLU A 280 10.97 26.81 2.00
N ILE A 281 11.41 27.56 0.99
CA ILE A 281 11.44 27.11 -0.41
C ILE A 281 12.88 27.03 -0.89
N LEU A 282 13.32 25.83 -1.26
CA LEU A 282 14.64 25.60 -1.83
C LEU A 282 14.54 25.42 -3.34
N PHE A 283 15.29 26.22 -4.09
CA PHE A 283 15.53 26.00 -5.52
C PHE A 283 16.91 25.38 -5.71
N VAL A 284 16.95 24.12 -6.15
CA VAL A 284 18.17 23.32 -6.24
C VAL A 284 18.61 23.20 -7.70
N GLU A 285 19.82 23.70 -8.01
CA GLU A 285 20.36 23.69 -9.37
C GLU A 285 20.86 22.32 -9.83
N GLU A 286 21.20 21.42 -8.89
CA GLU A 286 21.52 20.02 -9.21
C GLU A 286 20.33 19.40 -9.95
N SER A 287 20.58 18.86 -11.13
CA SER A 287 19.54 18.38 -12.02
C SER A 287 19.41 16.86 -11.97
N SER A 288 18.17 16.38 -11.95
CA SER A 288 17.88 14.96 -12.20
C SER A 288 18.16 14.58 -13.66
N ARG A 289 18.33 13.28 -13.94
CA ARG A 289 18.46 12.78 -15.31
C ARG A 289 17.30 13.25 -16.20
N ASN A 290 17.63 13.64 -17.44
CA ASN A 290 16.63 14.06 -18.43
C ASN A 290 15.84 12.88 -19.00
N ILE A 291 14.95 12.32 -18.19
CA ILE A 291 14.04 11.23 -18.52
C ILE A 291 12.62 11.71 -18.21
N SER A 292 11.64 11.27 -19.01
CA SER A 292 10.24 11.54 -18.76
C SER A 292 9.41 10.27 -18.98
N SER A 293 8.33 10.13 -18.22
CA SER A 293 7.40 9.02 -18.40
C SER A 293 6.83 8.98 -19.83
N GLN A 294 6.62 10.14 -20.47
CA GLN A 294 6.16 10.20 -21.86
C GLN A 294 7.19 9.58 -22.82
N MET A 295 8.47 9.92 -22.67
CA MET A 295 9.53 9.31 -23.48
C MET A 295 9.58 7.79 -23.27
N LEU A 296 9.46 7.31 -22.03
CA LEU A 296 9.46 5.87 -21.72
C LEU A 296 8.27 5.13 -22.32
N ARG A 297 7.08 5.75 -22.36
CA ARG A 297 5.91 5.16 -23.02
C ARG A 297 6.08 5.09 -24.54
N CYS A 298 6.64 6.13 -25.16
CA CYS A 298 6.77 6.23 -26.62
C CYS A 298 8.05 5.59 -27.20
N SER A 299 9.01 5.16 -26.38
CA SER A 299 10.31 4.67 -26.86
C SER A 299 10.38 3.15 -27.05
N ASP A 300 10.96 2.68 -28.15
CA ASP A 300 11.27 1.27 -28.39
C ASP A 300 12.78 0.95 -28.22
N SER A 301 13.62 1.93 -27.83
CA SER A 301 15.08 1.80 -27.91
C SER A 301 15.75 1.34 -26.61
N ALA A 302 16.70 0.41 -26.76
CA ALA A 302 17.43 -0.20 -25.65
C ALA A 302 18.33 0.77 -24.86
N GLU A 303 18.77 1.87 -25.48
CA GLU A 303 19.63 2.87 -24.83
C GLU A 303 18.86 3.74 -23.83
N GLN A 304 17.54 3.91 -24.01
CA GLN A 304 16.68 4.66 -23.08
C GLN A 304 16.12 3.79 -21.94
N ILE A 305 16.44 2.49 -21.93
CA ILE A 305 16.11 1.52 -20.86
C ILE A 305 16.90 1.81 -19.58
N GLN A 306 18.07 2.44 -19.69
CA GLN A 306 18.93 2.82 -18.56
C GLN A 306 18.30 3.98 -17.76
N GLY A 307 17.32 3.67 -16.91
CA GLY A 307 16.68 4.69 -16.08
C GLY A 307 15.26 4.38 -15.63
N THR A 308 14.76 3.16 -15.80
CA THR A 308 13.42 2.73 -15.35
C THR A 308 13.51 1.39 -14.62
N THR A 309 12.49 1.04 -13.85
CA THR A 309 12.46 -0.22 -13.10
C THR A 309 12.35 -1.41 -14.05
N ALA A 310 12.98 -2.53 -13.71
CA ALA A 310 12.82 -3.78 -14.46
C ALA A 310 11.33 -4.21 -14.53
N SER A 311 10.56 -3.92 -13.47
CA SER A 311 9.13 -4.20 -13.40
C SER A 311 8.31 -3.46 -14.47
N PHE A 312 8.66 -2.21 -14.80
CA PHE A 312 7.96 -1.47 -15.85
C PHE A 312 8.14 -2.13 -17.21
N TRP A 313 9.35 -2.57 -17.57
CA TRP A 313 9.58 -3.22 -18.86
C TRP A 313 8.89 -4.57 -18.97
N LEU A 314 8.92 -5.37 -17.90
CA LEU A 314 8.14 -6.60 -17.85
C LEU A 314 6.65 -6.33 -18.13
N TRP A 315 6.11 -5.23 -17.62
CA TRP A 315 4.73 -4.84 -17.88
C TRP A 315 4.51 -4.26 -19.26
N LYS A 316 5.43 -3.43 -19.75
CA LYS A 316 5.37 -2.87 -21.10
C LYS A 316 5.44 -3.98 -22.14
N ASP A 317 6.26 -5.00 -21.93
CA ASP A 317 6.32 -6.19 -22.78
C ASP A 317 4.98 -6.95 -22.75
N ARG A 318 4.34 -7.09 -21.58
CA ARG A 318 3.00 -7.68 -21.48
C ARG A 318 1.93 -6.85 -22.19
N LEU A 319 2.05 -5.51 -22.19
CA LEU A 319 1.19 -4.62 -22.96
C LEU A 319 1.42 -4.76 -24.48
N ILE A 320 2.69 -4.82 -24.90
CA ILE A 320 3.11 -4.79 -26.31
C ILE A 320 3.08 -6.16 -26.98
N GLY A 321 3.07 -7.27 -26.21
CA GLY A 321 3.24 -8.67 -26.60
C GLY A 321 2.26 -9.27 -27.63
N ASP A 322 1.70 -8.46 -28.51
CA ASP A 322 0.86 -8.83 -29.67
C ASP A 322 1.17 -8.06 -30.97
N LYS A 323 2.21 -7.21 -31.02
CA LYS A 323 2.52 -6.47 -32.27
C LYS A 323 3.52 -7.17 -33.20
N SER A 324 4.14 -8.28 -32.79
CA SER A 324 5.20 -8.96 -33.58
C SER A 324 4.82 -10.32 -34.16
N PHE A 325 3.54 -10.74 -34.12
CA PHE A 325 3.11 -11.97 -34.80
C PHE A 325 2.30 -11.68 -36.07
N SER A 326 3.00 -11.92 -37.19
CA SER A 326 2.52 -12.34 -38.51
C SER A 326 1.00 -12.46 -38.71
N ILE A 327 0.51 -11.85 -39.80
CA ILE A 327 -0.77 -12.13 -40.46
C ILE A 327 -0.76 -13.57 -41.02
N SER A 328 -0.72 -14.57 -40.14
CA SER A 328 -0.98 -15.96 -40.46
C SER A 328 -1.44 -16.73 -39.22
N LYS A 329 -2.73 -17.11 -39.27
CA LYS A 329 -3.50 -17.95 -38.35
C LYS A 329 -4.12 -17.27 -37.13
N ILE A 330 -5.42 -17.05 -37.32
CA ILE A 330 -6.48 -17.03 -36.30
C ILE A 330 -6.34 -18.32 -35.47
N ASP A 331 -5.74 -18.20 -34.30
CA ASP A 331 -6.04 -19.00 -33.11
C ASP A 331 -5.77 -18.03 -31.96
N GLU A 332 -6.80 -17.35 -31.46
CA GLU A 332 -6.69 -16.63 -30.19
C GLU A 332 -6.17 -17.64 -29.15
N PRO A 333 -5.02 -17.41 -28.50
CA PRO A 333 -4.49 -18.37 -27.55
C PRO A 333 -5.54 -18.52 -26.44
N SER A 334 -6.13 -19.71 -26.33
CA SER A 334 -7.10 -20.01 -25.29
C SER A 334 -6.51 -19.64 -23.92
N PRO A 335 -7.29 -19.03 -23.02
CA PRO A 335 -6.78 -18.55 -21.74
C PRO A 335 -6.06 -19.67 -20.99
N LYS A 336 -4.90 -19.35 -20.42
CA LYS A 336 -4.05 -20.34 -19.75
C LYS A 336 -4.81 -20.96 -18.58
N ARG A 337 -4.79 -22.29 -18.51
CA ARG A 337 -5.40 -23.02 -17.40
C ARG A 337 -4.46 -23.00 -16.20
N ALA A 338 -5.04 -22.72 -15.04
CA ALA A 338 -4.32 -22.63 -13.79
C ALA A 338 -5.12 -23.26 -12.65
N ILE A 339 -4.43 -23.71 -11.62
CA ILE A 339 -5.04 -24.27 -10.41
C ILE A 339 -4.59 -23.46 -9.21
N ILE A 340 -5.53 -23.05 -8.36
CA ILE A 340 -5.28 -22.61 -7.00
C ILE A 340 -5.71 -23.73 -6.07
N TYR A 341 -4.86 -24.10 -5.12
CA TYR A 341 -5.25 -25.02 -4.07
C TYR A 341 -5.67 -24.24 -2.84
N LEU A 342 -6.83 -24.54 -2.27
CA LEU A 342 -7.37 -23.85 -1.10
C LEU A 342 -7.57 -24.85 0.04
N ARG A 343 -6.80 -24.68 1.12
CA ARG A 343 -6.88 -25.52 2.32
C ARG A 343 -8.20 -25.25 3.04
N GLN A 344 -8.96 -26.31 3.30
CA GLN A 344 -10.25 -26.23 3.98
C GLN A 344 -10.06 -26.12 5.50
N GLU A 345 -9.87 -24.91 5.99
CA GLU A 345 -9.52 -24.67 7.40
C GLU A 345 -10.60 -23.95 8.20
N LEU A 346 -11.70 -23.54 7.57
CA LEU A 346 -12.72 -22.70 8.21
C LEU A 346 -13.36 -23.37 9.43
N GLU A 347 -13.60 -24.68 9.40
CA GLU A 347 -14.15 -25.40 10.56
C GLU A 347 -13.21 -25.30 11.78
N TRP A 348 -11.90 -25.41 11.55
CA TRP A 348 -10.89 -25.23 12.60
C TRP A 348 -10.79 -23.76 13.04
N ALA A 349 -10.79 -22.82 12.09
CA ALA A 349 -10.59 -21.39 12.36
C ALA A 349 -11.79 -20.73 13.06
N THR A 350 -12.99 -21.28 12.88
CA THR A 350 -14.25 -20.76 13.46
C THR A 350 -14.75 -21.59 14.65
N GLY A 351 -14.02 -22.62 15.06
CA GLY A 351 -14.46 -23.56 16.10
C GLY A 351 -14.75 -22.94 17.47
N ALA A 352 -14.24 -21.74 17.76
CA ALA A 352 -14.64 -20.96 18.94
C ALA A 352 -16.07 -20.41 18.79
N TRP A 353 -16.37 -19.77 17.65
CA TRP A 353 -17.69 -19.20 17.35
C TRP A 353 -18.77 -20.28 17.26
N GLN A 354 -18.46 -21.45 16.69
CA GLN A 354 -19.41 -22.56 16.58
C GLN A 354 -19.97 -23.05 17.94
N LYS A 355 -19.27 -22.78 19.05
CA LYS A 355 -19.71 -23.19 20.39
C LYS A 355 -20.84 -22.30 20.93
N THR A 356 -20.89 -21.04 20.50
CA THR A 356 -21.76 -20.00 21.06
C THR A 356 -22.71 -19.40 20.04
N HIS A 357 -22.46 -19.56 18.75
CA HIS A 357 -23.27 -19.01 17.66
C HIS A 357 -23.74 -20.09 16.69
N GLN A 358 -25.02 -20.04 16.33
CA GLN A 358 -25.67 -20.92 15.37
C GLN A 358 -25.42 -20.42 13.94
N GLY A 359 -25.35 -21.33 12.96
CA GLY A 359 -25.20 -21.01 11.54
C GLY A 359 -23.76 -20.79 11.06
N VAL A 360 -22.77 -20.84 11.96
CA VAL A 360 -21.35 -20.58 11.63
C VAL A 360 -20.80 -21.58 10.62
N ARG A 361 -21.19 -22.86 10.74
CA ARG A 361 -20.71 -23.92 9.85
C ARG A 361 -21.27 -23.74 8.44
N GLU A 362 -22.58 -23.56 8.33
CA GLU A 362 -23.29 -23.35 7.07
C GLU A 362 -22.81 -22.06 6.39
N ALA A 363 -22.55 -21.00 7.15
CA ALA A 363 -21.94 -19.78 6.65
C ALA A 363 -20.52 -20.03 6.12
N GLY A 364 -19.72 -20.85 6.81
CA GLY A 364 -18.38 -21.24 6.36
C GLY A 364 -18.37 -22.02 5.04
N GLU A 365 -19.30 -22.97 4.88
CA GLU A 365 -19.45 -23.76 3.64
C GLU A 365 -19.83 -22.87 2.44
N ARG A 366 -20.74 -21.91 2.63
CA ARG A 366 -21.09 -20.92 1.61
C ARG A 366 -19.94 -19.98 1.29
N PHE A 367 -19.30 -19.40 2.32
CA PHE A 367 -18.15 -18.51 2.15
C PHE A 367 -17.04 -19.18 1.32
N LEU A 368 -16.75 -20.46 1.58
CA LEU A 368 -15.75 -21.20 0.81
C LEU A 368 -16.16 -21.39 -0.65
N THR A 369 -17.44 -21.62 -0.93
CA THR A 369 -17.98 -21.72 -2.30
C THR A 369 -17.82 -20.39 -3.02
N ASP A 370 -18.28 -19.31 -2.40
CA ASP A 370 -18.24 -17.98 -3.01
C ASP A 370 -16.80 -17.46 -3.19
N LEU A 371 -15.88 -17.82 -2.29
CA LEU A 371 -14.46 -17.49 -2.42
C LEU A 371 -13.82 -18.18 -3.64
N GLN A 372 -14.18 -19.45 -3.91
CA GLN A 372 -13.71 -20.16 -5.11
C GLN A 372 -14.21 -19.47 -6.39
N GLU A 373 -15.48 -19.06 -6.41
CA GLU A 373 -16.07 -18.32 -7.52
C GLU A 373 -15.40 -16.95 -7.71
N LEU A 374 -15.10 -16.25 -6.62
CA LEU A 374 -14.40 -14.96 -6.66
C LEU A 374 -13.02 -15.09 -7.32
N PHE A 375 -12.21 -16.09 -6.94
CA PHE A 375 -10.92 -16.34 -7.59
C PHE A 375 -11.08 -16.64 -9.09
N ALA A 376 -12.00 -17.52 -9.46
CA ALA A 376 -12.25 -17.84 -10.86
C ALA A 376 -12.71 -16.61 -11.66
N CYS A 377 -13.50 -15.74 -11.03
CA CYS A 377 -14.03 -14.51 -11.61
C CYS A 377 -12.91 -13.49 -11.89
N VAL A 378 -12.12 -13.11 -10.89
CA VAL A 378 -11.10 -12.05 -11.05
C VAL A 378 -10.02 -12.43 -12.05
N HIS A 379 -9.63 -13.70 -12.14
CA HIS A 379 -8.68 -14.16 -13.14
C HIS A 379 -9.24 -14.17 -14.57
N ARG A 380 -10.56 -14.33 -14.74
CA ARG A 380 -11.23 -14.25 -16.04
C ARG A 380 -11.41 -12.79 -16.50
N PHE A 381 -11.58 -11.86 -15.57
CA PHE A 381 -11.76 -10.44 -15.90
C PHE A 381 -10.45 -9.65 -15.97
N ALA A 382 -9.31 -10.26 -15.60
CA ALA A 382 -8.00 -9.66 -15.71
C ALA A 382 -7.70 -9.17 -17.14
N LYS A 383 -7.25 -7.92 -17.24
CA LYS A 383 -6.88 -7.30 -18.52
C LYS A 383 -5.40 -6.97 -18.53
N LYS A 384 -4.81 -6.87 -19.73
CA LYS A 384 -3.43 -6.39 -19.93
C LYS A 384 -3.21 -5.11 -19.09
N PRO A 385 -2.07 -4.99 -18.37
CA PRO A 385 -0.88 -5.85 -18.38
C PRO A 385 -0.98 -7.15 -17.57
N ASP A 386 -2.08 -7.39 -16.86
CA ASP A 386 -2.33 -8.68 -16.21
C ASP A 386 -2.71 -9.75 -17.26
N GLU A 387 -2.65 -11.02 -16.86
CA GLU A 387 -2.93 -12.15 -17.74
C GLU A 387 -4.26 -12.82 -17.36
N GLU A 388 -5.16 -12.92 -18.33
CA GLU A 388 -6.39 -13.69 -18.19
C GLU A 388 -6.07 -15.19 -18.03
N ARG A 389 -6.70 -15.83 -17.03
CA ARG A 389 -6.52 -17.25 -16.75
C ARG A 389 -7.85 -17.94 -16.45
N LEU A 390 -7.99 -19.17 -16.94
CA LEU A 390 -9.04 -20.07 -16.47
C LEU A 390 -8.54 -20.76 -15.20
N VAL A 391 -8.89 -20.19 -14.06
CA VAL A 391 -8.52 -20.71 -12.76
C VAL A 391 -9.59 -21.68 -12.26
N GLN A 392 -9.14 -22.88 -11.93
CA GLN A 392 -9.88 -23.84 -11.11
C GLN A 392 -9.36 -23.76 -9.68
N VAL A 393 -10.26 -23.75 -8.69
CA VAL A 393 -9.88 -23.82 -7.29
C VAL A 393 -10.16 -25.22 -6.77
N ASP A 394 -9.12 -25.91 -6.31
CA ASP A 394 -9.20 -27.26 -5.77
C ASP A 394 -9.08 -27.22 -4.26
N LEU A 395 -10.06 -27.77 -3.57
CA LEU A 395 -10.08 -27.79 -2.11
C LEU A 395 -9.20 -28.92 -1.55
N LEU A 396 -8.35 -28.58 -0.59
CA LEU A 396 -7.55 -29.56 0.16
C LEU A 396 -8.14 -29.79 1.53
N ALA A 397 -8.72 -30.97 1.77
CA ALA A 397 -9.30 -31.30 3.06
C ALA A 397 -8.23 -31.36 4.16
N LEU A 398 -8.40 -30.60 5.26
CA LEU A 398 -7.44 -30.58 6.37
C LEU A 398 -7.23 -31.97 6.99
N LYS A 399 -8.27 -32.81 7.04
CA LYS A 399 -8.16 -34.20 7.51
C LYS A 399 -7.18 -35.04 6.69
N GLU A 400 -7.17 -34.87 5.36
CA GLU A 400 -6.25 -35.60 4.48
C GLU A 400 -4.81 -35.13 4.68
N GLN A 401 -4.63 -33.82 4.91
CA GLN A 401 -3.33 -33.24 5.21
C GLN A 401 -2.77 -33.79 6.53
N LEU A 402 -3.59 -33.89 7.58
CA LEU A 402 -3.20 -34.48 8.86
C LEU A 402 -2.72 -35.94 8.71
N GLU A 403 -3.41 -36.75 7.91
CA GLU A 403 -2.99 -38.14 7.64
C GLU A 403 -1.73 -38.21 6.76
N ALA A 404 -1.58 -37.29 5.81
CA ALA A 404 -0.37 -37.18 4.99
C ALA A 404 0.87 -36.90 5.85
N VAL A 405 0.77 -35.98 6.81
CA VAL A 405 1.89 -35.64 7.71
C VAL A 405 2.30 -36.82 8.58
N LYS A 406 1.35 -37.59 9.14
CA LYS A 406 1.66 -38.82 9.89
C LYS A 406 2.44 -39.82 9.04
N THR A 407 2.06 -39.94 7.77
CA THR A 407 2.72 -40.83 6.80
C THR A 407 4.13 -40.34 6.46
N LEU A 408 4.28 -39.03 6.22
CA LEU A 408 5.57 -38.39 5.89
C LEU A 408 6.55 -38.45 7.07
N ALA A 409 6.06 -38.28 8.30
CA ALA A 409 6.88 -38.34 9.50
C ALA A 409 7.48 -39.73 9.77
N ARG A 410 6.91 -40.81 9.21
CA ARG A 410 7.38 -42.21 9.37
C ARG A 410 7.68 -42.60 10.82
N GLY A 411 6.88 -42.11 11.76
CA GLY A 411 7.04 -42.35 13.20
C GLY A 411 8.17 -41.55 13.88
N GLN A 412 8.82 -40.62 13.19
CA GLN A 412 9.78 -39.68 13.78
C GLN A 412 9.06 -38.53 14.49
N LYS A 413 9.77 -37.85 15.40
CA LYS A 413 9.27 -36.64 16.06
C LYS A 413 9.16 -35.51 15.04
N VAL A 414 8.12 -34.70 15.13
CA VAL A 414 7.87 -33.58 14.21
C VAL A 414 7.92 -32.26 14.97
N ILE A 415 8.66 -31.29 14.43
CA ILE A 415 8.52 -29.88 14.76
C ILE A 415 7.62 -29.28 13.67
N SER A 416 6.41 -28.87 14.04
CA SER A 416 5.47 -28.24 13.11
C SER A 416 5.56 -26.72 13.18
N LEU A 417 5.63 -26.07 12.02
CA LEU A 417 5.46 -24.62 11.86
C LEU A 417 4.01 -24.26 11.57
N ASP A 418 3.23 -25.21 11.03
CA ASP A 418 1.86 -25.00 10.61
C ASP A 418 0.91 -24.90 11.83
N PRO A 419 0.00 -23.91 11.84
CA PRO A 419 -0.98 -23.73 12.91
C PRO A 419 -2.08 -24.81 13.02
N CYS A 420 -2.46 -25.45 11.91
CA CYS A 420 -3.56 -26.42 11.83
C CYS A 420 -3.09 -27.86 12.02
N ILE A 421 -1.84 -28.15 11.71
CA ILE A 421 -1.26 -29.49 11.71
C ILE A 421 -0.29 -29.58 12.91
N PRO A 422 -0.72 -30.20 14.03
CA PRO A 422 0.13 -30.33 15.19
C PRO A 422 1.27 -31.33 14.95
N GLY A 423 2.46 -30.98 15.42
CA GLY A 423 3.63 -31.84 15.50
C GLY A 423 3.72 -32.59 16.84
N THR A 424 4.89 -33.20 17.08
CA THR A 424 5.29 -33.57 18.45
C THR A 424 5.56 -32.31 19.28
N ILE A 425 6.06 -31.27 18.61
CA ILE A 425 6.31 -29.94 19.14
C ILE A 425 5.80 -28.96 18.09
N ASP A 426 5.09 -27.93 18.53
CA ASP A 426 4.62 -26.85 17.66
C ASP A 426 5.50 -25.62 17.90
N LEU A 427 6.27 -25.23 16.88
CA LEU A 427 7.04 -23.99 16.90
C LEU A 427 6.15 -22.88 16.34
N LYS A 428 5.56 -22.09 17.23
CA LYS A 428 4.55 -21.06 16.91
C LYS A 428 5.24 -19.79 16.44
N ILE A 429 5.65 -19.81 15.18
CA ILE A 429 6.23 -18.67 14.48
C ILE A 429 5.31 -18.17 13.37
N SER A 430 5.59 -16.98 12.85
CA SER A 430 4.91 -16.40 11.70
C SER A 430 5.86 -15.49 10.93
N ARG A 431 5.56 -15.30 9.64
CA ARG A 431 6.17 -14.25 8.82
C ARG A 431 5.39 -12.95 9.05
N ALA A 432 6.06 -11.93 9.55
CA ALA A 432 5.49 -10.59 9.69
C ALA A 432 5.88 -9.71 8.50
N PHE A 433 4.95 -8.85 8.09
CA PHE A 433 5.15 -7.83 7.07
C PHE A 433 4.80 -6.45 7.62
N PRO A 434 5.47 -5.37 7.17
CA PRO A 434 5.01 -4.03 7.46
C PRO A 434 3.56 -3.78 7.01
N LEU A 435 2.76 -3.13 7.87
CA LEU A 435 1.42 -2.66 7.50
C LEU A 435 1.47 -1.76 6.26
N SER A 436 0.58 -2.02 5.30
CA SER A 436 0.45 -1.28 4.03
C SER A 436 1.67 -1.32 3.11
N ASP A 437 2.64 -2.22 3.32
CA ASP A 437 3.73 -2.46 2.36
C ASP A 437 3.83 -3.95 2.00
N GLY A 438 2.98 -4.38 1.06
CA GLY A 438 2.93 -5.76 0.59
C GLY A 438 4.20 -6.26 -0.11
N GLY A 439 5.06 -5.36 -0.61
CA GLY A 439 6.29 -5.66 -1.34
C GLY A 439 7.53 -5.78 -0.45
N ALA A 440 7.44 -5.39 0.82
CA ALA A 440 8.52 -5.53 1.79
C ALA A 440 8.86 -7.01 2.06
N ALA A 441 10.14 -7.27 2.34
CA ALA A 441 10.58 -8.60 2.73
C ALA A 441 10.03 -8.97 4.12
N PRO A 442 9.57 -10.21 4.33
CA PRO A 442 9.12 -10.65 5.64
C PRO A 442 10.28 -10.85 6.61
N PHE A 443 9.97 -10.80 7.90
CA PHE A 443 10.85 -11.25 8.98
C PHE A 443 10.11 -12.21 9.91
N LEU A 444 10.87 -13.09 10.59
CA LEU A 444 10.30 -14.06 11.51
C LEU A 444 9.97 -13.44 12.85
N VAL A 445 8.77 -13.76 13.36
CA VAL A 445 8.29 -13.35 14.67
C VAL A 445 7.63 -14.52 15.39
N ALA A 446 7.55 -14.43 16.71
CA ALA A 446 6.64 -15.30 17.46
C ALA A 446 5.22 -15.05 16.94
N ARG A 447 4.45 -16.14 16.76
CA ARG A 447 3.05 -16.02 16.37
C ARG A 447 2.33 -15.10 17.36
N PRO A 448 1.49 -14.14 16.92
CA PRO A 448 0.80 -13.26 17.85
C PRO A 448 0.06 -14.03 18.96
N GLY A 449 0.38 -13.73 20.22
CA GLY A 449 -0.12 -14.42 21.41
C GLY A 449 0.68 -15.65 21.86
N ALA A 450 1.73 -16.04 21.15
CA ALA A 450 2.67 -17.08 21.58
C ALA A 450 3.84 -16.48 22.39
N GLU A 451 4.60 -17.35 23.06
CA GLU A 451 5.84 -16.97 23.74
C GLU A 451 6.93 -16.54 22.74
N ALA A 452 7.92 -15.80 23.21
CA ALA A 452 9.07 -15.39 22.41
C ALA A 452 9.79 -16.62 21.80
N ILE A 453 10.37 -16.46 20.60
CA ILE A 453 10.92 -17.57 19.81
C ILE A 453 12.00 -18.32 20.59
N ASP A 454 12.91 -17.61 21.24
CA ASP A 454 13.97 -18.16 22.10
C ASP A 454 13.40 -19.06 23.21
N LEU A 455 12.36 -18.62 23.90
CA LEU A 455 11.68 -19.42 24.94
C LEU A 455 10.98 -20.66 24.37
N GLN A 456 10.48 -20.60 23.14
CA GLN A 456 9.92 -21.78 22.47
C GLN A 456 11.04 -22.78 22.10
N LEU A 457 12.17 -22.28 21.61
CA LEU A 457 13.33 -23.09 21.21
C LEU A 457 13.96 -23.81 22.41
N ASP A 458 14.09 -23.15 23.56
CA ASP A 458 14.62 -23.73 24.79
C ASP A 458 13.78 -24.91 25.31
N LYS A 459 12.51 -24.98 24.94
CA LYS A 459 11.60 -26.07 25.31
C LYS A 459 11.72 -27.28 24.39
N ILE A 460 12.48 -27.20 23.29
CA ILE A 460 12.66 -28.30 22.35
C ILE A 460 13.71 -29.27 22.92
N PRO A 461 13.32 -30.50 23.30
CA PRO A 461 14.30 -31.48 23.78
C PRO A 461 15.30 -31.83 22.68
N GLY A 462 16.54 -32.10 23.07
CA GLY A 462 17.55 -32.62 22.14
C GLY A 462 17.08 -33.93 21.47
N GLY A 463 17.41 -34.09 20.18
CA GLY A 463 17.04 -35.27 19.41
C GLY A 463 16.93 -35.02 17.91
N ASP A 464 16.48 -36.05 17.21
CA ASP A 464 16.23 -36.03 15.76
C ASP A 464 14.76 -35.71 15.46
N TYR A 465 14.53 -34.77 14.55
CA TYR A 465 13.21 -34.26 14.19
C TYR A 465 13.03 -34.14 12.67
N ILE A 466 11.78 -34.25 12.24
CA ILE A 466 11.32 -33.75 10.94
C ILE A 466 10.80 -32.33 11.15
N LEU A 467 11.21 -31.40 10.29
CA LEU A 467 10.63 -30.05 10.26
C LEU A 467 9.48 -30.05 9.24
N PHE A 468 8.30 -29.63 9.68
CA PHE A 468 7.11 -29.59 8.83
C PHE A 468 6.62 -28.15 8.64
N ASP A 469 6.36 -27.79 7.39
CA ASP A 469 5.66 -26.57 6.96
C ASP A 469 4.61 -26.97 5.91
N ASP A 470 3.49 -26.28 5.80
CA ASP A 470 2.42 -26.65 4.87
C ASP A 470 2.83 -26.45 3.41
N ASP A 471 3.47 -25.31 3.13
CA ASP A 471 4.05 -24.94 1.84
C ASP A 471 5.52 -24.51 2.02
N ILE A 472 6.38 -24.99 1.12
CA ILE A 472 7.74 -24.49 0.97
C ILE A 472 7.85 -23.84 -0.40
N PHE A 473 7.54 -22.55 -0.46
CA PHE A 473 7.66 -21.77 -1.68
C PHE A 473 9.14 -21.50 -2.05
N SER A 474 9.85 -20.73 -1.20
CA SER A 474 11.26 -20.35 -1.44
C SER A 474 12.25 -21.07 -0.52
N GLY A 475 11.78 -21.73 0.54
CA GLY A 475 12.63 -22.32 1.59
C GLY A 475 13.20 -21.32 2.60
N ALA A 476 12.99 -20.00 2.43
CA ALA A 476 13.59 -19.00 3.31
C ALA A 476 13.17 -19.14 4.79
N THR A 477 11.88 -19.39 5.05
CA THR A 477 11.35 -19.64 6.40
C THR A 477 12.06 -20.82 7.04
N VAL A 478 12.10 -21.94 6.31
CA VAL A 478 12.72 -23.20 6.77
C VAL A 478 14.18 -22.99 7.10
N LEU A 479 14.95 -22.30 6.24
CA LEU A 479 16.35 -22.02 6.46
C LEU A 479 16.57 -21.18 7.73
N GLN A 480 15.83 -20.08 7.89
CA GLN A 480 15.93 -19.23 9.07
C GLN A 480 15.57 -19.99 10.36
N VAL A 481 14.55 -20.86 10.32
CA VAL A 481 14.22 -21.71 11.46
C VAL A 481 15.36 -22.66 11.79
N GLN A 482 15.94 -23.33 10.79
CA GLN A 482 17.05 -24.26 11.01
C GLN A 482 18.28 -23.57 11.62
N GLU A 483 18.54 -22.31 11.25
CA GLU A 483 19.61 -21.48 11.83
C GLU A 483 19.34 -21.12 13.30
N LEU A 484 18.07 -21.01 13.70
CA LEU A 484 17.68 -20.70 15.08
C LEU A 484 17.67 -21.93 16.00
N LEU A 485 17.54 -23.14 15.46
CA LEU A 485 17.43 -24.36 16.27
C LEU A 485 18.70 -24.60 17.11
N PRO A 486 18.57 -24.98 18.39
CA PRO A 486 19.71 -25.21 19.26
C PRO A 486 20.49 -26.47 18.82
N LEU A 487 21.82 -26.47 19.01
CA LEU A 487 22.72 -27.55 18.57
C LEU A 487 22.29 -29.00 18.90
N PRO A 488 21.63 -29.29 20.04
CA PRO A 488 21.14 -30.64 20.35
C PRO A 488 19.98 -31.12 19.48
N VAL A 489 19.31 -30.23 18.74
CA VAL A 489 18.17 -30.51 17.87
C VAL A 489 18.67 -30.68 16.43
N LYS A 490 18.39 -31.84 15.83
CA LYS A 490 18.82 -32.18 14.47
C LYS A 490 17.63 -32.38 13.55
N ILE A 491 17.58 -31.61 12.46
CA ILE A 491 16.57 -31.79 11.41
C ILE A 491 17.05 -32.86 10.43
N ARG A 492 16.33 -33.99 10.38
CA ARG A 492 16.63 -35.14 9.50
C ARG A 492 16.09 -34.95 8.09
N ALA A 493 14.93 -34.33 7.98
CA ALA A 493 14.34 -33.91 6.72
C ALA A 493 13.38 -32.75 6.97
N VAL A 494 13.12 -32.01 5.91
CA VAL A 494 12.05 -31.02 5.84
C VAL A 494 10.94 -31.61 4.98
N CYS A 495 9.71 -31.55 5.48
CA CYS A 495 8.53 -32.06 4.77
C CYS A 495 7.52 -30.94 4.58
N ALA A 496 6.91 -30.93 3.40
CA ALA A 496 5.75 -30.10 3.10
C ALA A 496 4.71 -30.89 2.34
N LEU A 497 3.49 -30.36 2.29
CA LEU A 497 2.40 -30.93 1.51
C LEU A 497 2.67 -30.65 0.04
N THR A 498 3.54 -31.47 -0.57
CA THR A 498 3.75 -31.41 -2.01
C THR A 498 2.49 -31.91 -2.70
N ILE A 499 1.75 -31.00 -3.31
CA ILE A 499 0.63 -31.34 -4.17
C ILE A 499 1.22 -31.91 -5.45
N ARG A 500 1.19 -33.23 -5.60
CA ARG A 500 1.58 -33.87 -6.86
C ARG A 500 0.54 -33.48 -7.90
N ALA A 501 0.87 -32.49 -8.75
CA ALA A 501 0.10 -32.14 -9.93
C ALA A 501 -0.27 -33.42 -10.69
N ARG A 502 -1.55 -33.83 -10.61
CA ARG A 502 -2.08 -34.94 -11.40
C ARG A 502 -2.22 -34.43 -12.82
N GLN A 503 -1.33 -34.82 -13.72
CA GLN A 503 -1.57 -35.03 -15.17
C GLN A 503 -2.43 -34.00 -15.96
N SER A 504 -2.62 -32.78 -15.48
CA SER A 504 -3.33 -31.71 -16.18
C SER A 504 -2.29 -30.69 -16.59
N GLY A 505 -2.20 -30.33 -17.87
CA GLY A 505 -1.29 -29.30 -18.38
C GLY A 505 -1.57 -27.86 -17.88
N ALA A 506 -2.13 -27.70 -16.68
CA ALA A 506 -2.40 -26.45 -15.99
C ALA A 506 -1.25 -26.12 -15.01
N SER A 507 -0.91 -24.84 -14.89
CA SER A 507 0.10 -24.37 -13.93
C SER A 507 -0.53 -24.19 -12.55
N ILE A 508 0.15 -24.65 -11.49
CA ILE A 508 -0.22 -24.29 -10.12
C ILE A 508 0.11 -22.79 -9.93
N LEU A 509 -0.90 -22.00 -9.56
CA LEU A 509 -0.73 -20.58 -9.25
C LEU A 509 -0.34 -20.39 -7.80
N ASP A 510 -1.08 -21.02 -6.88
CA ASP A 510 -0.94 -20.74 -5.46
C ASP A 510 -1.47 -21.89 -4.59
N ILE A 511 -1.02 -21.94 -3.34
CA ILE A 511 -1.54 -22.80 -2.27
C ILE A 511 -1.92 -21.87 -1.12
N LEU A 512 -3.21 -21.79 -0.82
CA LEU A 512 -3.78 -20.77 0.04
C LEU A 512 -4.55 -21.38 1.21
N ASP A 513 -4.60 -20.64 2.31
CA ASP A 513 -5.38 -20.98 3.49
C ASP A 513 -6.73 -20.26 3.45
N SER A 514 -7.85 -21.00 3.49
CA SER A 514 -9.18 -20.36 3.46
C SER A 514 -9.41 -19.40 4.62
N ARG A 515 -8.78 -19.65 5.78
CA ARG A 515 -8.89 -18.77 6.95
C ARG A 515 -8.25 -17.39 6.72
N ASP A 516 -7.31 -17.27 5.79
CA ASP A 516 -6.61 -16.01 5.52
C ASP A 516 -7.50 -14.99 4.81
N PHE A 517 -8.69 -15.42 4.36
CA PHE A 517 -9.70 -14.60 3.74
C PHE A 517 -10.86 -14.26 4.69
N LEU A 518 -10.98 -14.96 5.82
CA LEU A 518 -12.06 -14.78 6.79
C LEU A 518 -11.62 -13.85 7.94
N ALA A 519 -12.17 -12.64 7.95
CA ALA A 519 -11.92 -11.60 8.92
C ALA A 519 -12.24 -12.05 10.35
N GLY A 520 -11.34 -11.73 11.28
CA GLY A 520 -11.51 -12.06 12.71
C GLY A 520 -11.36 -13.53 13.08
N SER A 521 -11.20 -14.44 12.13
CA SER A 521 -11.06 -15.87 12.40
C SER A 521 -9.76 -16.19 13.17
N ARG A 522 -9.72 -17.37 13.80
CA ARG A 522 -8.56 -17.82 14.57
C ARG A 522 -7.36 -18.00 13.64
N GLU A 523 -6.27 -17.32 13.98
CA GLU A 523 -4.98 -17.40 13.26
C GLU A 523 -5.09 -17.10 11.74
N GLY A 524 -6.20 -16.48 11.31
CA GLY A 524 -6.43 -16.10 9.93
C GLY A 524 -5.77 -14.78 9.59
N GLY A 525 -5.24 -14.71 8.37
CA GLY A 525 -4.74 -13.51 7.73
C GLY A 525 -3.24 -13.32 7.94
N LEU A 526 -2.71 -12.29 7.28
CA LEU A 526 -1.30 -11.95 7.32
C LEU A 526 -0.93 -11.35 8.67
N VAL A 527 0.21 -11.74 9.23
CA VAL A 527 0.77 -11.03 10.39
C VAL A 527 1.39 -9.72 9.93
N LEU A 528 0.95 -8.62 10.52
CA LEU A 528 1.39 -7.27 10.20
C LEU A 528 2.07 -6.63 11.41
N SER A 529 3.18 -5.92 11.18
CA SER A 529 3.85 -5.13 12.21
C SER A 529 3.34 -3.70 12.23
N LEU A 530 3.02 -3.21 13.42
CA LEU A 530 2.63 -1.84 13.68
C LEU A 530 3.84 -0.98 14.07
N PRO A 531 3.77 0.35 13.93
CA PRO A 531 4.89 1.24 14.27
C PRO A 531 5.34 1.15 15.73
N ASP A 532 4.44 0.81 16.65
CA ASP A 532 4.76 0.62 18.07
C ASP A 532 5.50 -0.72 18.37
N GLY A 533 5.82 -1.49 17.33
CA GLY A 533 6.49 -2.79 17.44
C GLY A 533 5.54 -3.95 17.74
N SER A 534 4.24 -3.68 17.94
CA SER A 534 3.24 -4.73 18.14
C SER A 534 2.85 -5.40 16.82
N TYR A 535 2.19 -6.56 16.93
CA TYR A 535 1.75 -7.35 15.78
C TYR A 535 0.23 -7.52 15.77
N CYS A 536 -0.36 -7.41 14.59
CA CYS A 536 -1.78 -7.65 14.36
C CYS A 536 -1.98 -8.64 13.19
N ARG A 537 -3.24 -8.96 12.87
CA ARG A 537 -3.57 -9.77 11.69
C ARG A 537 -4.64 -9.12 10.84
N SER A 538 -4.51 -9.24 9.53
CA SER A 538 -5.51 -8.79 8.55
C SER A 538 -5.78 -9.87 7.51
N PRO A 539 -7.03 -10.06 7.05
CA PRO A 539 -7.29 -10.90 5.89
C PRO A 539 -6.48 -10.43 4.66
N TYR A 540 -6.33 -11.31 3.66
CA TYR A 540 -5.70 -11.02 2.37
C TYR A 540 -6.60 -10.12 1.52
N CYS A 541 -6.75 -8.88 1.97
CA CYS A 541 -7.70 -7.90 1.48
C CYS A 541 -7.17 -6.48 1.70
N LEU A 542 -7.38 -5.60 0.71
CA LEU A 542 -7.09 -4.18 0.86
C LEU A 542 -7.95 -3.57 2.00
N PRO A 543 -7.45 -2.53 2.68
CA PRO A 543 -6.23 -1.77 2.39
C PRO A 543 -4.98 -2.30 3.09
N TYR A 544 -5.13 -3.25 4.01
CA TYR A 544 -4.05 -3.62 4.93
C TYR A 544 -3.08 -4.63 4.32
N THR A 545 -3.61 -5.54 3.51
CA THR A 545 -2.85 -6.60 2.84
C THR A 545 -3.16 -6.55 1.36
N SER A 546 -2.15 -6.71 0.51
CA SER A 546 -2.33 -6.80 -0.96
C SER A 546 -2.64 -8.25 -1.38
N PRO A 547 -3.87 -8.57 -1.86
CA PRO A 547 -4.18 -9.87 -2.45
C PRO A 547 -3.25 -10.25 -3.61
N SER A 548 -2.76 -9.29 -4.39
CA SER A 548 -1.84 -9.58 -5.49
C SER A 548 -0.49 -10.10 -5.03
N HIS A 549 0.02 -9.60 -3.89
CA HIS A 549 1.27 -10.09 -3.30
C HIS A 549 1.10 -11.37 -2.47
N ARG A 550 -0.13 -11.73 -2.06
CA ARG A 550 -0.38 -12.80 -1.08
C ARG A 550 -1.22 -13.96 -1.58
N ALA A 551 -1.98 -13.76 -2.65
CA ALA A 551 -2.95 -14.72 -3.15
C ALA A 551 -3.01 -14.79 -4.68
N SER A 552 -1.96 -14.33 -5.36
CA SER A 552 -1.83 -14.35 -6.82
C SER A 552 -2.97 -13.65 -7.59
N VAL A 553 -3.74 -12.78 -6.93
CA VAL A 553 -4.82 -12.01 -7.55
C VAL A 553 -4.23 -11.04 -8.58
N PRO A 554 -4.80 -10.93 -9.80
CA PRO A 554 -4.35 -9.95 -10.80
C PRO A 554 -4.37 -8.52 -10.25
N ILE A 555 -3.32 -7.72 -10.49
CA ILE A 555 -3.17 -6.39 -9.88
C ILE A 555 -4.29 -5.44 -10.30
N GLY A 556 -4.73 -5.53 -11.56
CA GLY A 556 -5.86 -4.78 -12.12
C GLY A 556 -7.20 -5.06 -11.44
N GLU A 557 -7.33 -6.22 -10.78
CA GLU A 557 -8.57 -6.70 -10.15
C GLU A 557 -8.50 -6.69 -8.62
N GLU A 558 -7.36 -6.32 -8.02
CA GLU A 558 -7.13 -6.38 -6.57
C GLU A 558 -8.16 -5.57 -5.75
N LEU A 559 -8.54 -4.38 -6.23
CA LEU A 559 -9.57 -3.57 -5.57
C LEU A 559 -10.94 -4.24 -5.60
N GLN A 560 -11.33 -4.78 -6.76
CA GLN A 560 -12.62 -5.45 -6.91
C GLN A 560 -12.67 -6.75 -6.10
N PHE A 561 -11.59 -7.54 -6.14
CA PHE A 561 -11.43 -8.71 -5.29
C PHE A 561 -11.63 -8.33 -3.81
N SER A 562 -10.95 -7.28 -3.35
CA SER A 562 -11.00 -6.87 -1.95
C SER A 562 -12.40 -6.39 -1.53
N ARG A 563 -13.09 -5.63 -2.38
CA ARG A 563 -14.48 -5.21 -2.14
C ARG A 563 -15.42 -6.40 -1.99
N HIS A 564 -15.37 -7.33 -2.96
CA HIS A 564 -16.20 -8.52 -2.92
C HIS A 564 -15.85 -9.41 -1.73
N LEU A 565 -14.57 -9.52 -1.36
CA LEU A 565 -14.17 -10.29 -0.19
C LEU A 565 -14.70 -9.71 1.12
N TRP A 566 -14.70 -8.38 1.30
CA TRP A 566 -15.36 -7.75 2.46
C TRP A 566 -16.87 -8.00 2.46
N GLN A 567 -17.51 -7.99 1.28
CA GLN A 567 -18.92 -8.36 1.15
C GLN A 567 -19.16 -9.83 1.53
N LEU A 568 -18.31 -10.77 1.08
CA LEU A 568 -18.41 -12.19 1.48
C LEU A 568 -18.26 -12.37 2.99
N ASN A 569 -17.36 -11.60 3.63
CA ASN A 569 -17.23 -11.59 5.08
C ASN A 569 -18.50 -11.03 5.76
N ALA A 570 -19.12 -9.98 5.23
CA ALA A 570 -20.38 -9.46 5.74
C ALA A 570 -21.53 -10.48 5.61
N ASP A 571 -21.57 -11.21 4.50
CA ASP A 571 -22.57 -12.26 4.24
C ASP A 571 -22.35 -13.51 5.11
N PHE A 572 -21.09 -13.88 5.39
CA PHE A 572 -20.75 -14.90 6.38
C PHE A 572 -21.38 -14.55 7.74
N HIS A 573 -21.25 -13.30 8.18
CA HIS A 573 -21.77 -12.87 9.48
C HIS A 573 -23.29 -12.63 9.52
N LYS A 574 -23.94 -12.45 8.36
CA LYS A 574 -25.37 -12.09 8.24
C LYS A 574 -26.33 -13.11 8.84
N GLU A 575 -26.01 -14.40 8.73
CA GLU A 575 -26.93 -15.48 9.13
C GLU A 575 -26.59 -16.09 10.50
N ILE A 576 -25.57 -15.54 11.19
CA ILE A 576 -25.07 -16.07 12.45
C ILE A 576 -25.88 -15.50 13.62
N THR A 577 -26.38 -16.37 14.51
CA THR A 577 -27.21 -15.97 15.67
C THR A 577 -26.69 -16.57 16.99
N PRO A 578 -26.47 -15.77 18.05
CA PRO A 578 -26.45 -14.29 18.04
C PRO A 578 -25.32 -13.74 17.14
N PRO A 579 -25.32 -12.45 16.75
CA PRO A 579 -24.23 -11.86 15.97
C PRO A 579 -22.87 -12.02 16.66
N ILE A 580 -21.81 -12.21 15.88
CA ILE A 580 -20.42 -12.21 16.38
C ILE A 580 -19.96 -10.76 16.52
N LEU A 581 -19.45 -10.41 17.70
CA LEU A 581 -18.93 -9.09 18.00
C LEU A 581 -17.41 -9.03 17.82
N LEU A 582 -16.87 -7.84 17.60
CA LEU A 582 -15.42 -7.64 17.39
C LEU A 582 -14.59 -8.20 18.55
N ARG A 583 -15.03 -8.06 19.81
CA ARG A 583 -14.36 -8.65 20.98
C ARG A 583 -14.23 -10.17 20.97
N GLU A 584 -15.02 -10.84 20.13
CA GLU A 584 -15.00 -12.31 19.96
C GLU A 584 -14.11 -12.75 18.79
N ALA A 585 -13.54 -11.79 18.04
CA ALA A 585 -12.53 -12.05 17.02
C ALA A 585 -11.19 -12.47 17.63
N SER A 586 -10.28 -12.96 16.80
CA SER A 586 -8.92 -13.26 17.24
C SER A 586 -8.24 -11.99 17.81
N PRO A 587 -7.46 -12.10 18.90
CA PRO A 587 -6.86 -10.93 19.56
C PRO A 587 -6.02 -10.06 18.62
N ALA A 588 -5.32 -10.68 17.65
CA ALA A 588 -4.51 -9.97 16.68
C ALA A 588 -5.35 -9.17 15.66
N PHE A 589 -6.50 -9.68 15.23
CA PHE A 589 -7.43 -8.94 14.38
C PHE A 589 -8.16 -7.85 15.17
N PHE A 590 -8.58 -8.16 16.40
CA PHE A 590 -9.17 -7.21 17.34
C PHE A 590 -8.28 -5.97 17.52
N SER A 591 -6.97 -6.18 17.76
CA SER A 591 -6.00 -5.09 17.91
C SER A 591 -5.91 -4.18 16.68
N LEU A 592 -5.98 -4.74 15.46
CA LEU A 592 -5.99 -3.94 14.23
C LEU A 592 -7.26 -3.08 14.16
N MET A 593 -8.43 -3.68 14.41
CA MET A 593 -9.70 -2.97 14.29
C MET A 593 -9.89 -1.92 15.38
N GLN A 594 -9.36 -2.13 16.57
CA GLN A 594 -9.29 -1.08 17.59
C GLN A 594 -8.43 0.10 17.14
N LYS A 595 -7.31 -0.14 16.44
CA LYS A 595 -6.48 0.92 15.87
C LYS A 595 -7.21 1.71 14.77
N VAL A 596 -8.05 1.03 13.99
CA VAL A 596 -8.96 1.65 13.01
C VAL A 596 -10.08 2.46 13.70
N GLY A 597 -10.38 2.17 14.96
CA GLY A 597 -11.33 2.92 15.79
C GLY A 597 -12.67 2.25 16.03
N PHE A 598 -12.78 0.94 15.77
CA PHE A 598 -13.98 0.17 16.08
C PHE A 598 -14.09 -0.16 17.56
N ALA A 599 -15.33 -0.14 18.08
CA ALA A 599 -15.62 -0.52 19.46
C ALA A 599 -15.65 -2.05 19.59
N PRO A 600 -15.29 -2.61 20.76
CA PRO A 600 -15.38 -4.06 21.01
C PRO A 600 -16.77 -4.66 20.78
N GLU A 601 -17.81 -3.84 20.91
CA GLU A 601 -19.23 -4.16 20.75
C GLU A 601 -19.71 -4.10 19.30
N THR A 602 -18.89 -3.63 18.36
CA THR A 602 -19.27 -3.56 16.94
C THR A 602 -19.52 -4.96 16.40
N GLU A 603 -20.63 -5.16 15.69
CA GLU A 603 -20.89 -6.42 15.00
C GLU A 603 -19.89 -6.60 13.86
N MET A 604 -19.33 -7.80 13.72
CA MET A 604 -18.38 -8.10 12.64
C MET A 604 -18.96 -7.82 11.25
N ARG A 605 -20.28 -7.98 11.07
CA ARG A 605 -20.97 -7.64 9.83
C ARG A 605 -20.90 -6.15 9.50
N GLU A 606 -21.19 -5.28 10.47
CA GLU A 606 -21.15 -3.82 10.27
C GLU A 606 -19.74 -3.36 9.93
N LEU A 607 -18.75 -3.93 10.61
CA LEU A 607 -17.34 -3.70 10.33
C LEU A 607 -16.97 -4.09 8.90
N CYS A 608 -17.42 -5.25 8.40
CA CYS A 608 -17.12 -5.70 7.05
C CYS A 608 -17.80 -4.81 5.99
N LEU A 609 -19.04 -4.39 6.22
CA LEU A 609 -19.76 -3.47 5.33
C LEU A 609 -19.09 -2.09 5.26
N TRP A 610 -18.57 -1.59 6.40
CA TRP A 610 -17.80 -0.34 6.41
C TRP A 610 -16.55 -0.44 5.53
N HIS A 611 -15.81 -1.55 5.60
CA HIS A 611 -14.62 -1.74 4.76
C HIS A 611 -14.96 -1.87 3.27
N GLU A 612 -16.04 -2.58 2.92
CA GLU A 612 -16.54 -2.64 1.54
C GLU A 612 -16.86 -1.24 1.01
N GLN A 613 -17.62 -0.46 1.78
CA GLN A 613 -18.02 0.89 1.39
C GLN A 613 -16.80 1.82 1.23
N MET A 614 -15.83 1.73 2.14
CA MET A 614 -14.60 2.52 2.07
C MET A 614 -13.80 2.24 0.80
N LEU A 615 -13.68 0.98 0.39
CA LEU A 615 -13.08 0.61 -0.90
C LEU A 615 -13.98 0.98 -2.08
N GLY A 616 -15.31 0.99 -1.92
CA GLY A 616 -16.26 1.29 -2.98
C GLY A 616 -16.37 2.78 -3.33
N THR A 617 -15.83 3.65 -2.49
CA THR A 617 -15.58 5.05 -2.85
C THR A 617 -14.30 5.25 -3.65
N ALA A 618 -13.44 4.24 -3.77
CA ALA A 618 -12.28 4.27 -4.65
C ALA A 618 -12.65 3.65 -6.00
N ASN A 619 -12.36 4.38 -7.07
CA ASN A 619 -12.74 4.18 -8.48
C ASN A 619 -14.10 4.73 -8.92
#